data_AF-A0A0R1MFW6-F1
#
_entry.id   AF-A0A0R1MFW6-F1
#
_cell.length_a   1.000
_cell.length_b   1.000
_cell.length_c   1.000
_cell.angle_alpha   90.00
_cell.angle_beta   90.00
_cell.angle_gamma   90.00
#
_symmetry.space_group_name_H-M   'P 1'
#
loop_
_entity.id
_entity.type
_entity.pdbx_description
1 polymer ?
#
loop_
_entity_poly.entity_id
_entity_poly.type
_entity_poly.pdbx_seq_one_letter_code
_entity_poly.pdbx_strand_id
1 'polypeptide(L)'
;MKIEKLNLEKALQSEWKEWKNYGKNRLYFNVEESPLLDLGFYKSGNINFSEFKGEKISHAEAGKLVASKIFIDLDTNELHVEAAGDEDMLDEIAKAAIEEVEEKEDEEKMAKLEVEVKETAEGITGNILDMELVGDNREDWAAFSDLFNDSIMSEDEYEDLCDIFNQHSTIEGVLKDLKEHKLIEDYEFLEGEDED
;
A
#
# COMPACT_ATOMS: atom_id res chain seq x y z
N MET A 1 -6.70 18.04 -5.39
CA MET A 1 -5.97 17.55 -4.18
C MET A 1 -4.66 16.93 -4.66
N LYS A 2 -3.54 17.09 -3.94
CA LYS A 2 -2.27 16.45 -4.33
C LYS A 2 -2.10 15.17 -3.52
N ILE A 3 -1.77 14.08 -4.19
CA ILE A 3 -1.54 12.77 -3.59
C ILE A 3 -0.04 12.63 -3.37
N GLU A 4 0.39 12.47 -2.12
CA GLU A 4 1.82 12.45 -1.79
C GLU A 4 2.45 11.07 -2.03
N LYS A 5 1.70 9.99 -1.77
CA LYS A 5 2.12 8.60 -1.94
C LYS A 5 1.03 7.80 -2.68
N LEU A 6 1.16 7.68 -4.01
CA LEU A 6 0.25 6.87 -4.82
C LEU A 6 0.87 5.48 -5.08
N ASN A 7 0.20 4.42 -4.63
CA ASN A 7 0.61 3.06 -4.98
C ASN A 7 -0.06 2.64 -6.30
N LEU A 8 0.72 2.73 -7.40
CA LEU A 8 0.24 2.43 -8.76
C LEU A 8 -0.17 0.97 -8.95
N GLU A 9 0.51 0.03 -8.31
CA GLU A 9 0.18 -1.40 -8.44
C GLU A 9 -1.15 -1.71 -7.76
N LYS A 10 -1.36 -1.19 -6.55
CA LYS A 10 -2.63 -1.30 -5.82
C LYS A 10 -3.77 -0.65 -6.58
N ALA A 11 -3.52 0.52 -7.18
CA ALA A 11 -4.54 1.22 -7.96
C ALA A 11 -4.92 0.47 -9.25
N LEU A 12 -3.95 -0.15 -9.94
CA LEU A 12 -4.23 -0.98 -11.12
C LEU A 12 -4.89 -2.33 -10.79
N GLN A 13 -4.69 -2.83 -9.57
CA GLN A 13 -5.41 -4.00 -9.05
C GLN A 13 -6.84 -3.67 -8.63
N SER A 14 -7.11 -2.42 -8.26
CA SER A 14 -8.46 -1.92 -7.99
C SER A 14 -9.11 -1.33 -9.25
N GLU A 15 -10.19 -0.58 -9.08
CA GLU A 15 -11.07 -0.13 -10.16
C GLU A 15 -10.53 1.08 -10.96
N TRP A 16 -9.22 1.31 -10.92
CA TRP A 16 -8.56 2.37 -11.68
C TRP A 16 -7.98 1.87 -13.01
N LYS A 17 -8.04 2.72 -14.02
CA LYS A 17 -7.55 2.42 -15.37
C LYS A 17 -6.55 3.47 -15.83
N GLU A 18 -5.33 3.02 -16.15
CA GLU A 18 -4.31 3.89 -16.73
C GLU A 18 -4.71 4.26 -18.17
N TRP A 19 -4.57 5.53 -18.48
CA TRP A 19 -4.73 6.11 -19.79
C TRP A 19 -3.50 6.94 -20.12
N LYS A 20 -2.77 6.51 -21.15
CA LYS A 20 -1.59 7.20 -21.64
C LYS A 20 -1.77 7.59 -23.10
N ASN A 21 -1.92 8.87 -23.38
CA ASN A 21 -2.03 9.38 -24.74
C ASN A 21 -1.64 10.86 -24.83
N TYR A 22 -1.22 11.31 -26.01
CA TYR A 22 -0.87 12.71 -26.31
C TYR A 22 0.11 13.36 -25.29
N GLY A 23 1.02 12.56 -24.72
CA GLY A 23 2.00 13.04 -23.73
C GLY A 23 1.40 13.32 -22.35
N LYS A 24 0.23 12.74 -22.03
CA LYS A 24 -0.36 12.76 -20.70
C LYS A 24 -0.44 11.35 -20.15
N ASN A 25 -0.17 11.20 -18.86
CA ASN A 25 -0.41 9.95 -18.15
C ASN A 25 -1.42 10.13 -17.02
N ARG A 26 -2.56 9.43 -17.10
CA ARG A 26 -3.68 9.63 -16.18
C ARG A 26 -4.22 8.31 -15.70
N LEU A 27 -4.62 8.28 -14.44
CA LEU A 27 -5.25 7.14 -13.83
C LEU A 27 -6.72 7.49 -13.56
N TYR A 28 -7.65 6.87 -14.28
CA TYR A 28 -9.09 7.15 -14.18
C TYR A 28 -9.77 6.16 -13.24
N PHE A 29 -10.59 6.67 -12.32
CA PHE A 29 -11.44 5.86 -11.46
C PHE A 29 -12.82 5.64 -12.09
N ASN A 30 -13.33 4.41 -12.05
CA ASN A 30 -14.69 4.12 -12.50
C ASN A 30 -15.70 4.37 -11.37
N VAL A 31 -16.46 5.46 -11.47
CA VAL A 31 -17.47 5.84 -10.45
C VAL A 31 -18.55 4.77 -10.27
N GLU A 32 -18.89 4.03 -11.33
CA GLU A 32 -19.87 2.93 -11.28
C GLU A 32 -19.47 1.80 -10.32
N GLU A 33 -18.16 1.62 -10.11
CA GLU A 33 -17.61 0.53 -9.30
C GLU A 33 -17.26 0.99 -7.88
N SER A 34 -17.66 2.21 -7.52
CA SER A 34 -17.44 2.74 -6.18
C SER A 34 -18.20 1.92 -5.13
N PRO A 35 -17.58 1.54 -4.00
CA PRO A 35 -18.28 0.83 -2.92
C PRO A 35 -19.37 1.69 -2.26
N LEU A 36 -19.35 3.01 -2.47
CA LEU A 36 -20.36 3.94 -1.95
C LEU A 36 -21.61 4.01 -2.83
N LEU A 37 -21.57 3.50 -4.06
CA LEU A 37 -22.63 3.66 -5.05
C LEU A 37 -23.11 2.29 -5.53
N ASP A 38 -24.37 1.96 -5.26
CA ASP A 38 -25.00 0.74 -5.74
C ASP A 38 -25.97 1.07 -6.88
N LEU A 39 -25.70 0.51 -8.07
CA LEU A 39 -26.48 0.75 -9.28
C LEU A 39 -27.01 -0.56 -9.85
N GLY A 40 -28.30 -0.57 -10.14
CA GLY A 40 -28.93 -1.60 -10.95
C GLY A 40 -29.30 -1.06 -12.33
N PHE A 41 -29.13 -1.89 -13.36
CA PHE A 41 -29.47 -1.53 -14.74
C PHE A 41 -30.52 -2.48 -15.32
N TYR A 42 -31.44 -1.93 -16.11
CA TYR A 42 -32.25 -2.71 -17.04
C TYR A 42 -31.39 -3.22 -18.19
N LYS A 43 -31.88 -4.25 -18.90
CA LYS A 43 -31.26 -4.74 -20.15
C LYS A 43 -31.11 -3.67 -21.23
N SER A 44 -31.88 -2.58 -21.15
CA SER A 44 -31.78 -1.43 -22.05
C SER A 44 -30.66 -0.46 -21.70
N GLY A 45 -29.92 -0.68 -20.61
CA GLY A 45 -28.87 0.22 -20.11
C GLY A 45 -29.39 1.38 -19.24
N ASN A 46 -30.70 1.45 -18.98
CA ASN A 46 -31.26 2.47 -18.08
C ASN A 46 -31.13 2.01 -16.63
N ILE A 47 -30.79 2.95 -15.74
CA ILE A 47 -30.75 2.71 -14.29
C ILE A 47 -32.15 2.32 -13.79
N ASN A 48 -32.24 1.22 -13.06
CA ASN A 48 -33.45 0.69 -12.44
C ASN A 48 -33.42 0.76 -10.90
N PHE A 49 -32.23 0.97 -10.35
CA PHE A 49 -31.96 1.02 -8.92
C PHE A 49 -30.73 1.90 -8.71
N SER A 50 -30.76 2.74 -7.68
CA SER A 50 -29.66 3.63 -7.36
C SER A 50 -29.68 4.01 -5.89
N GLU A 51 -28.64 3.62 -5.17
CA GLU A 51 -28.42 3.96 -3.77
C GLU A 51 -27.00 4.49 -3.58
N PHE A 52 -26.86 5.51 -2.75
CA PHE A 52 -25.58 6.05 -2.33
C PHE A 52 -25.49 5.88 -0.82
N LYS A 53 -24.47 5.17 -0.33
CA LYS A 53 -24.30 4.80 1.08
C LYS A 53 -25.54 4.11 1.69
N GLY A 54 -26.26 3.33 0.88
CA GLY A 54 -27.52 2.67 1.28
C GLY A 54 -28.73 3.61 1.35
N GLU A 55 -28.59 4.88 0.97
CA GLU A 55 -29.70 5.81 0.82
C GLU A 55 -30.12 5.95 -0.64
N LYS A 56 -31.43 5.92 -0.89
CA LYS A 56 -31.96 6.03 -2.24
C LYS A 56 -31.72 7.42 -2.84
N ILE A 57 -30.98 7.44 -3.95
CA ILE A 57 -30.80 8.64 -4.78
C ILE A 57 -31.67 8.57 -6.04
N SER A 58 -31.84 9.71 -6.72
CA SER A 58 -32.56 9.74 -7.99
C SER A 58 -31.72 9.14 -9.12
N HIS A 59 -32.34 8.40 -10.04
CA HIS A 59 -31.64 7.80 -11.19
C HIS A 59 -30.98 8.85 -12.10
N ALA A 60 -31.58 10.04 -12.20
CA ALA A 60 -30.99 11.14 -12.95
C ALA A 60 -29.69 11.62 -12.30
N GLU A 61 -29.64 11.63 -10.97
CA GLU A 61 -28.43 12.01 -10.23
C GLU A 61 -27.36 10.92 -10.32
N ALA A 62 -27.75 9.66 -10.13
CA ALA A 62 -26.86 8.51 -10.35
C ALA A 62 -26.21 8.53 -11.74
N GLY A 63 -27.00 8.81 -12.79
CA GLY A 63 -26.48 8.92 -14.15
C GLY A 63 -25.48 10.07 -14.35
N LYS A 64 -25.61 11.17 -13.60
CA LYS A 64 -24.64 12.27 -13.64
C LYS A 64 -23.37 11.93 -12.86
N LEU A 65 -23.48 11.26 -11.72
CA LEU A 65 -22.32 10.78 -10.95
C LEU A 65 -21.46 9.87 -11.83
N VAL A 66 -22.08 8.89 -12.48
CA VAL A 66 -21.43 7.99 -13.44
C VAL A 66 -20.80 8.72 -14.63
N ALA A 67 -21.44 9.77 -15.13
CA ALA A 67 -20.91 10.58 -16.23
C ALA A 67 -19.74 11.49 -15.82
N SER A 68 -19.52 11.67 -14.51
CA SER A 68 -18.42 12.48 -13.98
C SER A 68 -17.11 11.71 -14.10
N LYS A 69 -15.99 12.44 -14.18
CA LYS A 69 -14.67 11.81 -14.31
C LYS A 69 -13.81 12.15 -13.12
N ILE A 70 -13.32 11.12 -12.46
CA ILE A 70 -12.33 11.24 -11.40
C ILE A 70 -11.03 10.66 -11.95
N PHE A 71 -9.97 11.44 -11.94
CA PHE A 71 -8.65 10.97 -12.39
C PHE A 71 -7.50 11.61 -11.63
N ILE A 72 -6.40 10.88 -11.54
CA ILE A 72 -5.12 11.37 -11.02
C ILE A 72 -4.20 11.60 -12.21
N ASP A 73 -3.60 12.78 -12.30
CA ASP A 73 -2.53 13.04 -13.25
C ASP A 73 -1.22 12.51 -12.67
N LEU A 74 -0.61 11.50 -13.31
CA LEU A 74 0.57 10.81 -12.79
C LEU A 74 1.86 11.63 -12.94
N ASP A 75 1.84 12.70 -13.74
CA ASP A 75 2.99 13.58 -13.90
C ASP A 75 3.06 14.62 -12.76
N THR A 76 1.90 15.03 -12.22
CA THR A 76 1.80 16.03 -11.13
C THR A 76 1.34 15.46 -9.79
N ASN A 77 0.85 14.22 -9.78
CA ASN A 77 0.12 13.57 -8.68
C ASN A 77 -1.08 14.38 -8.19
N GLU A 78 -1.78 15.06 -9.09
CA GLU A 78 -2.97 15.84 -8.76
C GLU A 78 -4.26 15.07 -9.09
N LEU A 79 -5.14 14.97 -8.10
CA LEU A 79 -6.51 14.50 -8.26
C LEU A 79 -7.38 15.60 -8.90
N HIS A 80 -8.07 15.22 -9.96
CA HIS A 80 -9.05 16.01 -10.67
C HIS A 80 -10.42 15.33 -10.63
N VAL A 81 -11.44 16.12 -10.29
CA VAL A 81 -12.85 15.73 -10.36
C VAL A 81 -13.53 16.64 -11.39
N GLU A 82 -13.89 16.08 -12.54
CA GLU A 82 -14.74 16.74 -13.54
C GLU A 82 -16.20 16.39 -13.23
N ALA A 83 -16.85 17.22 -12.41
CA ALA A 83 -18.21 16.98 -11.95
C ALA A 83 -19.27 17.28 -13.03
N ALA A 84 -20.15 16.31 -13.26
CA ALA A 84 -21.42 16.48 -13.97
C ALA A 84 -22.63 16.35 -13.04
N GLY A 85 -22.44 15.75 -11.86
CA GLY A 85 -23.44 15.57 -10.80
C GLY A 85 -23.13 16.39 -9.56
N ASP A 86 -23.75 16.00 -8.45
CA ASP A 86 -23.54 16.57 -7.13
C ASP A 86 -22.06 16.49 -6.72
N GLU A 87 -21.44 17.65 -6.46
CA GLU A 87 -20.01 17.76 -6.15
C GLU A 87 -19.68 17.14 -4.78
N ASP A 88 -20.56 17.26 -3.79
CA ASP A 88 -20.31 16.74 -2.44
C ASP A 88 -20.26 15.20 -2.47
N MET A 89 -21.17 14.55 -3.21
CA MET A 89 -21.15 13.09 -3.39
C MET A 89 -19.91 12.63 -4.16
N LEU A 90 -19.49 13.36 -5.20
CA LEU A 90 -18.30 13.02 -5.98
C LEU A 90 -17.02 13.18 -5.16
N ASP A 91 -16.94 14.18 -4.29
CA ASP A 91 -15.82 14.37 -3.39
C ASP A 91 -15.72 13.21 -2.39
N GLU A 92 -16.84 12.70 -1.88
CA GLU A 92 -16.83 11.51 -1.02
C GLU A 92 -16.40 10.25 -1.76
N ILE A 93 -16.85 10.06 -3.00
CA ILE A 93 -16.41 8.95 -3.86
C ILE A 93 -14.92 9.06 -4.16
N ALA A 94 -14.44 10.26 -4.51
CA ALA A 94 -13.04 10.51 -4.81
C ALA A 94 -12.16 10.25 -3.57
N LYS A 95 -12.59 10.70 -2.39
CA LYS A 95 -11.89 10.43 -1.13
C LYS A 95 -11.84 8.94 -0.82
N ALA A 96 -12.94 8.22 -0.93
CA ALA A 96 -12.93 6.76 -0.68
C ALA A 96 -12.05 6.01 -1.70
N ALA A 97 -12.11 6.40 -2.97
CA ALA A 97 -11.29 5.80 -4.03
C ALA A 97 -9.79 6.07 -3.81
N ILE A 98 -9.45 7.28 -3.32
CA ILE A 98 -8.09 7.63 -2.94
C ILE A 98 -7.67 6.89 -1.68
N GLU A 99 -8.50 6.83 -0.65
CA GLU A 99 -8.22 6.13 0.61
C GLU A 99 -7.89 4.65 0.41
N GLU A 100 -8.41 4.04 -0.65
CA GLU A 100 -8.09 2.68 -1.06
C GLU A 100 -6.70 2.54 -1.72
N VAL A 101 -6.25 3.55 -2.48
CA VAL A 101 -5.03 3.49 -3.33
C VAL A 101 -3.86 4.36 -2.84
N GLU A 102 -4.15 5.36 -2.02
CA GLU A 102 -3.16 5.91 -1.11
C GLU A 102 -2.77 4.74 -0.21
N GLU A 103 -1.46 4.53 -0.14
CA GLU A 103 -0.92 4.06 1.13
C GLU A 103 -1.35 5.12 2.13
N LYS A 104 -2.44 4.83 2.86
CA LYS A 104 -2.38 5.19 4.25
C LYS A 104 -1.02 4.67 4.69
N GLU A 105 -0.20 5.56 5.24
CA GLU A 105 0.37 5.16 6.51
C GLU A 105 -0.85 4.69 7.30
N ASP A 106 -1.15 3.39 7.21
CA ASP A 106 -1.71 2.78 8.37
C ASP A 106 -0.81 3.34 9.47
N GLU A 107 -1.42 3.97 10.46
CA GLU A 107 -0.90 3.91 11.80
C GLU A 107 -0.84 2.41 12.23
N GLU A 108 -0.30 1.52 11.38
CA GLU A 108 0.56 0.42 11.73
C GLU A 108 1.69 1.09 12.49
N LYS A 109 1.33 1.32 13.75
CA LYS A 109 2.13 1.47 14.94
C LYS A 109 3.57 1.75 14.55
N MET A 110 4.08 2.90 15.00
CA MET A 110 5.44 2.97 15.51
C MET A 110 5.61 1.95 16.65
N ALA A 111 5.45 0.67 16.33
CA ALA A 111 5.76 -0.42 17.21
C ALA A 111 7.27 -0.43 17.17
N LYS A 112 7.88 -0.06 18.29
CA LYS A 112 9.15 -0.68 18.67
C LYS A 112 9.01 -2.15 18.39
N LEU A 113 9.73 -2.59 17.38
CA LEU A 113 9.58 -3.90 16.82
C LEU A 113 10.76 -4.71 17.32
N GLU A 114 10.67 -5.23 18.54
CA GLU A 114 11.72 -6.07 19.12
C GLU A 114 11.73 -7.43 18.41
N VAL A 115 12.84 -7.74 17.72
CA VAL A 115 12.98 -8.96 16.91
C VAL A 115 13.86 -10.00 17.62
N GLU A 116 13.26 -11.03 18.22
CA GLU A 116 14.02 -12.13 18.82
C GLU A 116 14.43 -13.17 17.75
N VAL A 117 15.66 -13.08 17.22
CA VAL A 117 16.20 -14.09 16.29
C VAL A 117 16.60 -15.36 17.07
N LYS A 118 15.80 -16.42 16.95
CA LYS A 118 16.05 -17.70 17.62
C LYS A 118 16.83 -18.63 16.69
N GLU A 119 18.16 -18.53 16.81
CA GLU A 119 19.19 -19.37 16.20
C GLU A 119 19.32 -19.25 14.66
N THR A 120 20.52 -19.55 14.15
CA THR A 120 20.83 -19.58 12.71
C THR A 120 21.75 -20.78 12.47
N ALA A 121 21.65 -21.39 11.29
CA ALA A 121 22.33 -22.64 10.98
C ALA A 121 23.85 -22.56 11.22
N GLU A 122 24.36 -23.47 12.06
CA GLU A 122 25.76 -23.78 12.36
C GLU A 122 26.82 -22.73 11.96
N GLY A 123 26.83 -21.58 12.65
CA GLY A 123 27.93 -20.62 12.50
C GLY A 123 27.80 -19.33 13.29
N ILE A 124 26.57 -18.85 13.53
CA ILE A 124 26.34 -17.58 14.25
C ILE A 124 25.90 -17.92 15.67
N THR A 125 26.89 -18.08 16.55
CA THR A 125 26.66 -18.30 17.97
C THR A 125 26.01 -17.07 18.62
N GLY A 126 24.73 -17.20 19.01
CA GLY A 126 24.28 -16.83 20.35
C GLY A 126 24.02 -15.35 20.65
N ASN A 127 23.62 -14.54 19.68
CA ASN A 127 23.10 -13.20 19.97
C ASN A 127 21.59 -13.17 19.76
N ILE A 128 20.84 -13.30 20.85
CA ILE A 128 19.46 -12.78 20.90
C ILE A 128 19.61 -11.27 20.82
N LEU A 129 19.28 -10.68 19.68
CA LEU A 129 19.37 -9.24 19.47
C LEU A 129 17.99 -8.63 19.69
N ASP A 130 17.77 -8.12 20.89
CA ASP A 130 16.64 -7.23 21.16
C ASP A 130 16.91 -5.91 20.44
N MET A 131 16.14 -5.62 19.39
CA MET A 131 16.40 -4.54 18.45
C MET A 131 15.13 -3.74 18.23
N GLU A 132 15.11 -2.46 18.61
CA GLU A 132 14.02 -1.56 18.30
C GLU A 132 14.14 -1.11 16.84
N LEU A 133 13.38 -1.73 15.94
CA LEU A 133 13.35 -1.36 14.53
C LEU A 133 12.18 -0.41 14.25
N VAL A 134 12.41 0.64 13.45
CA VAL A 134 11.43 1.70 13.16
C VAL A 134 10.66 1.43 11.84
N GLY A 135 11.11 0.46 11.04
CA GLY A 135 10.42 -0.03 9.85
C GLY A 135 10.90 0.59 8.53
N ASP A 136 11.82 1.57 8.56
CA ASP A 136 12.47 2.12 7.37
C ASP A 136 13.87 1.52 7.21
N ASN A 137 14.07 0.81 6.11
CA ASN A 137 15.35 0.18 5.76
C ASN A 137 16.53 1.18 5.78
N ARG A 138 16.30 2.50 5.58
CA ARG A 138 17.39 3.49 5.59
C ARG A 138 17.95 3.81 6.98
N GLU A 139 17.11 3.80 8.01
CA GLU A 139 17.52 4.16 9.37
C GLU A 139 17.92 2.91 10.17
N ASP A 140 17.22 1.82 9.94
CA ASP A 140 17.43 0.54 10.65
C ASP A 140 18.58 -0.30 10.05
N TRP A 141 19.11 0.10 8.88
CA TRP A 141 20.25 -0.56 8.21
C TRP A 141 21.44 -0.76 9.15
N ALA A 142 21.76 0.24 9.96
CA ALA A 142 22.92 0.18 10.85
C ALA A 142 22.76 -0.91 11.91
N ALA A 143 21.57 -1.00 12.52
CA ALA A 143 21.26 -2.01 13.52
C ALA A 143 21.21 -3.41 12.89
N PHE A 144 20.64 -3.51 11.69
CA PHE A 144 20.50 -4.77 10.98
C PHE A 144 21.83 -5.29 10.41
N SER A 145 22.68 -4.39 9.90
CA SER A 145 24.04 -4.74 9.45
C SER A 145 24.92 -5.22 10.61
N ASP A 146 24.69 -4.73 11.83
CA ASP A 146 25.44 -5.17 13.02
C ASP A 146 25.19 -6.66 13.34
N LEU A 147 24.02 -7.21 13.00
CA LEU A 147 23.70 -8.63 13.16
C LEU A 147 24.66 -9.52 12.35
N PHE A 148 25.04 -9.07 11.16
CA PHE A 148 25.85 -9.84 10.21
C PHE A 148 27.34 -9.48 10.24
N ASN A 149 27.72 -8.43 10.97
CA ASN A 149 29.09 -7.91 10.98
C ASN A 149 30.12 -8.93 11.52
N ASP A 150 29.71 -9.76 12.48
CA ASP A 150 30.54 -10.83 13.06
C ASP A 150 30.17 -12.24 12.54
N SER A 151 29.29 -12.34 11.55
CA SER A 151 28.81 -13.62 11.02
C SER A 151 29.83 -14.26 10.07
N ILE A 152 30.15 -15.54 10.30
CA ILE A 152 30.94 -16.33 9.34
C ILE A 152 29.98 -16.85 8.27
N MET A 153 29.99 -16.24 7.10
CA MET A 153 29.17 -16.62 5.94
C MET A 153 30.04 -16.98 4.73
N SER A 154 29.52 -17.84 3.88
CA SER A 154 30.10 -18.15 2.56
C SER A 154 29.89 -17.00 1.57
N GLU A 155 30.61 -17.06 0.44
CA GLU A 155 30.49 -16.06 -0.63
C GLU A 155 29.06 -16.02 -1.21
N ASP A 156 28.45 -17.19 -1.39
CA ASP A 156 27.07 -17.32 -1.87
C ASP A 156 26.05 -16.72 -0.87
N GLU A 157 26.24 -16.95 0.43
CA GLU A 157 25.37 -16.39 1.48
C GLU A 157 25.51 -14.87 1.61
N TYR A 158 26.72 -14.33 1.36
CA TYR A 158 26.94 -12.89 1.33
C TYR A 158 26.31 -12.21 0.11
N GLU A 159 26.34 -12.86 -1.06
CA GLU A 159 25.65 -12.38 -2.26
C GLU A 159 24.13 -12.37 -2.05
N ASP A 160 23.56 -13.46 -1.53
CA ASP A 160 22.13 -13.53 -1.17
C ASP A 160 21.75 -12.42 -0.18
N LEU A 161 22.56 -12.20 0.86
CA LEU A 161 22.35 -11.14 1.85
C LEU A 161 22.32 -9.75 1.19
N CYS A 162 23.29 -9.43 0.33
CA CYS A 162 23.32 -8.15 -0.38
C CYS A 162 22.12 -7.97 -1.31
N ASP A 163 21.70 -9.03 -1.99
CA ASP A 163 20.57 -8.99 -2.93
C ASP A 163 19.25 -8.75 -2.20
N ILE A 164 19.00 -9.47 -1.10
CA ILE A 164 17.82 -9.27 -0.25
C ILE A 164 17.75 -7.82 0.22
N PHE A 165 18.86 -7.30 0.73
CA PHE A 165 18.92 -5.94 1.23
C PHE A 165 18.70 -4.85 0.18
N ASN A 166 19.10 -5.10 -1.07
CA ASN A 166 18.92 -4.16 -2.17
C ASN A 166 17.52 -4.24 -2.79
N GLN A 167 16.80 -5.34 -2.59
CA GLN A 167 15.50 -5.60 -3.21
C GLN A 167 14.31 -5.11 -2.36
N HIS A 168 14.49 -4.98 -1.04
CA HIS A 168 13.40 -4.64 -0.12
C HIS A 168 13.53 -3.24 0.46
N SER A 169 12.43 -2.50 0.50
CA SER A 169 12.34 -1.18 1.15
C SER A 169 11.83 -1.25 2.59
N THR A 170 11.34 -2.42 3.04
CA THR A 170 10.78 -2.63 4.38
C THR A 170 11.52 -3.75 5.10
N ILE A 171 11.58 -3.67 6.43
CA ILE A 171 12.26 -4.65 7.29
C ILE A 171 11.54 -5.99 7.28
N GLU A 172 10.21 -5.99 7.20
CA GLU A 172 9.44 -7.23 7.09
C GLU A 172 9.81 -8.00 5.82
N GLY A 173 9.98 -7.31 4.69
CA GLY A 173 10.43 -7.93 3.44
C GLY A 173 11.82 -8.54 3.57
N VAL A 174 12.74 -7.80 4.20
CA VAL A 174 14.10 -8.28 4.49
C VAL A 174 14.07 -9.53 5.38
N LEU A 175 13.36 -9.50 6.51
CA LEU A 175 13.30 -10.63 7.47
C LEU A 175 12.67 -11.88 6.84
N LYS A 176 11.61 -11.70 6.04
CA LYS A 176 10.97 -12.80 5.34
C LYS A 176 11.93 -13.49 4.38
N ASP A 177 12.63 -12.71 3.54
CA ASP A 177 13.54 -13.28 2.55
C ASP A 177 14.79 -13.87 3.20
N LEU A 178 15.30 -13.30 4.29
CA LEU A 178 16.38 -13.91 5.07
C LEU A 178 15.98 -15.29 5.60
N LYS A 179 14.72 -15.46 6.04
CA LYS A 179 14.19 -16.75 6.47
C LYS A 179 14.03 -17.72 5.29
N GLU A 180 13.57 -17.24 4.13
CA GLU A 180 13.46 -18.06 2.92
C GLU A 180 14.82 -18.56 2.43
N HIS A 181 15.84 -17.71 2.50
CA HIS A 181 17.24 -18.04 2.19
C HIS A 181 17.97 -18.77 3.34
N LYS A 182 17.28 -19.01 4.47
CA LYS A 182 17.82 -19.70 5.66
C LYS A 182 19.04 -19.02 6.28
N LEU A 183 19.17 -17.72 6.07
CA LEU A 183 20.17 -16.86 6.72
C LEU A 183 19.77 -16.57 8.17
N ILE A 184 18.48 -16.66 8.49
CA ILE A 184 17.93 -16.69 9.85
C ILE A 184 16.97 -17.88 10.01
N GLU A 185 16.82 -18.45 11.21
CA GLU A 185 15.84 -19.53 11.43
C GLU A 185 14.43 -19.00 11.71
N ASP A 186 14.32 -17.98 12.55
CA ASP A 186 13.04 -17.40 12.91
C ASP A 186 13.15 -15.94 13.36
N TYR A 187 12.01 -15.26 13.35
CA TYR A 187 11.85 -13.91 13.87
C TYR A 187 10.42 -13.76 14.42
N GLU A 188 10.27 -12.92 15.43
CA GLU A 188 8.97 -12.58 16.01
C GLU A 188 8.86 -11.06 16.14
N PHE A 189 7.68 -10.51 15.86
CA PHE A 189 7.38 -9.11 16.09
C PHE A 189 6.76 -8.98 17.48
N LEU A 190 7.47 -8.36 18.43
CA LEU A 190 6.89 -8.05 19.73
C LEU A 190 6.16 -6.70 19.65
N GLU A 191 4.92 -6.64 20.13
CA GLU A 191 4.22 -5.37 20.31
C GLU A 191 4.90 -4.60 21.44
N GLY A 192 5.62 -3.53 21.12
CA GLY A 192 6.17 -2.64 22.14
C GLY A 192 5.07 -2.13 23.08
N GLU A 193 5.22 -2.37 24.38
CA GLU A 193 4.37 -1.72 25.38
C GLU A 193 4.65 -0.21 25.34
N ASP A 194 3.61 0.59 25.10
CA ASP A 194 3.68 2.04 25.28
C ASP A 194 4.05 2.32 26.75
N GLU A 195 5.30 2.72 27.02
CA GLU A 195 5.69 3.21 28.35
C GLU A 195 4.98 4.56 28.59
N ASP A 196 3.92 4.52 29.42
CA ASP A 196 3.12 5.65 29.93
C ASP A 196 3.93 6.83 30.52
#